data_AF-A0A1J3CSS2-F1
#
_entry.id   AF-A0A1J3CSS2-F1
#
_cell.length_a   1.000
_cell.length_b   1.000
_cell.length_c   1.000
_cell.angle_alpha   90.00
_cell.angle_beta   90.00
_cell.angle_gamma   90.00
#
_symmetry.space_group_name_H-M   'P 1'
#
loop_
_entity.id
_entity.type
_entity.pdbx_description
1 polymer ?
#
loop_
_entity_poly.entity_id
_entity_poly.type
_entity_poly.pdbx_seq_one_letter_code
_entity_poly.pdbx_strand_id
1 'polypeptide(L)'
;FDLYLGPNPWDTIDLHRLENGTRREIFHIPTSNSLQICLVKTGETTPLITALEIRPMDNDTYITESGSLSLFSRRYNSQSEPYIRFPDDVYDRQWIAYFQPEWTQKNTTSVVRNNNDYEPPKSALSTAATPTNASAPLTIEWSTDNPEDDEYYLFTHFAEIQELQSNETREFNMFWNREPYYGPLTPTKLVINTIQSRSAETCREGKCSFQLIKSNISTLPPLLNAFEIFKVIQFPQAETDDNEVATIKNIEATYVLSRINWQGDPCVPREFMWDALNCSITAISTPPRITSL
;
A
#
# COMPACT_ATOMS: atom_id res chain seq x y z
N PHE A 1 14.10 -6.52 13.89
CA PHE A 1 14.33 -5.09 14.14
C PHE A 1 13.13 -4.34 13.62
N ASP A 2 12.86 -3.15 14.15
CA ASP A 2 11.67 -2.40 13.76
C ASP A 2 12.04 -1.25 12.84
N LEU A 3 11.15 -0.94 11.91
CA LEU A 3 11.17 0.23 11.07
C LEU A 3 10.28 1.29 11.68
N TYR A 4 10.78 2.52 11.68
CA TYR A 4 10.06 3.69 12.16
C TYR A 4 10.03 4.75 11.06
N LEU A 5 8.91 5.46 10.96
CA LEU A 5 8.78 6.69 10.18
C LEU A 5 8.65 7.86 11.14
N GLY A 6 9.68 8.70 11.19
CA GLY A 6 9.86 9.64 12.30
C GLY A 6 9.88 8.87 13.64
N PRO A 7 9.10 9.29 14.64
CA PRO A 7 9.01 8.62 15.93
C PRO A 7 7.98 7.49 15.96
N ASN A 8 7.29 7.22 14.85
CA ASN A 8 6.18 6.28 14.83
C ASN A 8 6.61 4.90 14.31
N PRO A 9 6.14 3.80 14.93
CA PRO A 9 6.34 2.46 14.41
C PRO A 9 5.72 2.32 13.01
N TRP A 10 6.48 1.76 12.08
CA TRP A 10 6.03 1.44 10.73
C TRP A 10 5.83 -0.08 10.58
N ASP A 11 6.87 -0.88 10.82
CA ASP A 11 6.81 -2.33 10.61
C ASP A 11 7.87 -3.07 11.43
N THR A 12 7.72 -4.38 11.57
CA THR A 12 8.73 -5.25 12.18
C THR A 12 9.33 -6.16 11.11
N ILE A 13 10.65 -6.09 10.99
CA ILE A 13 11.44 -6.95 10.09
C ILE A 13 11.95 -8.16 10.86
N ASP A 14 11.41 -9.31 10.49
CA ASP A 14 11.82 -10.64 10.96
C ASP A 14 12.38 -11.47 9.78
N LEU A 15 13.70 -11.49 9.67
CA LEU A 15 14.41 -12.22 8.62
C LEU A 15 14.52 -13.72 8.92
N HIS A 16 14.20 -14.19 10.12
CA HIS A 16 14.09 -15.63 10.39
C HIS A 16 12.84 -16.21 9.74
N ARG A 17 11.75 -15.45 9.71
CA ARG A 17 10.52 -15.84 9.02
C ARG A 17 10.54 -15.56 7.52
N LEU A 18 11.27 -14.53 7.09
CA LEU A 18 11.31 -14.05 5.70
C LEU A 18 12.73 -14.11 5.14
N GLU A 19 13.23 -15.34 4.94
CA GLU A 19 14.63 -15.64 4.63
C GLU A 19 15.16 -15.00 3.33
N ASN A 20 14.30 -14.75 2.34
CA ASN A 20 14.68 -14.16 1.05
C ASN A 20 14.66 -12.62 1.04
N GLY A 21 14.65 -12.00 2.21
CA GLY A 21 14.53 -10.55 2.36
C GLY A 21 13.08 -10.09 2.37
N THR A 22 12.91 -8.82 2.74
CA THR A 22 11.60 -8.23 2.98
C THR A 22 11.54 -6.87 2.30
N ARG A 23 10.49 -6.63 1.50
CA ARG A 23 10.16 -5.32 0.94
C ARG A 23 9.00 -4.73 1.72
N ARG A 24 9.15 -3.48 2.15
CA ARG A 24 8.07 -2.66 2.72
C ARG A 24 7.88 -1.44 1.85
N GLU A 25 6.63 -1.08 1.65
CA GLU A 25 6.23 0.04 0.80
C GLU A 25 5.07 0.76 1.48
N ILE A 26 5.16 2.08 1.52
CA ILE A 26 4.08 2.97 1.95
C ILE A 26 3.88 4.09 0.93
N PHE A 27 2.63 4.51 0.76
CA PHE A 27 2.31 5.85 0.26
C PHE A 27 2.04 6.76 1.45
N HIS A 28 2.84 7.81 1.56
CA HIS A 28 2.86 8.72 2.68
C HIS A 28 2.92 10.16 2.17
N ILE A 29 2.10 11.04 2.75
CA ILE A 29 2.13 12.48 2.52
C ILE A 29 2.97 13.09 3.64
N PRO A 30 4.21 13.57 3.35
CA PRO A 30 5.07 14.14 4.37
C PRO A 30 4.45 15.40 5.00
N THR A 31 4.58 15.54 6.31
CA THR A 31 4.12 16.72 7.08
C THR A 31 5.25 17.73 7.35
N SER A 32 6.50 17.35 7.07
CA SER A 32 7.70 18.20 7.17
C SER A 32 8.58 18.03 5.92
N ASN A 33 9.56 18.94 5.77
CA ASN A 33 10.59 18.85 4.73
C ASN A 33 11.69 17.82 5.06
N SER A 34 11.64 17.23 6.25
CA SER A 34 12.51 16.13 6.67
C SER A 34 11.67 14.86 6.79
N LEU A 35 12.21 13.73 6.29
CA LEU A 35 11.65 12.40 6.48
C LEU A 35 12.70 11.52 7.12
N GLN A 36 12.41 11.00 8.30
CA GLN A 36 13.32 10.11 9.02
C GLN A 36 12.83 8.67 8.91
N ILE A 37 13.71 7.76 8.49
CA ILE A 37 13.47 6.33 8.50
C ILE A 37 14.49 5.69 9.42
N CYS A 38 14.03 5.18 10.55
CA CYS A 38 14.88 4.67 11.61
C CYS A 38 14.81 3.15 11.68
N LEU A 39 15.97 2.50 11.80
CA LEU A 39 16.08 1.06 12.03
C LEU A 39 16.35 0.82 13.51
N VAL A 40 15.32 0.46 14.26
CA VAL A 40 15.38 0.29 15.71
C VAL A 40 15.76 -1.14 16.05
N LYS A 41 16.90 -1.29 16.73
CA LYS A 41 17.40 -2.60 17.17
C LYS A 41 16.55 -3.15 18.31
N THR A 42 15.84 -4.25 18.05
CA THR A 42 14.98 -4.95 19.03
C THR A 42 15.53 -6.29 19.51
N GLY A 43 16.68 -6.73 18.99
CA GLY A 43 17.32 -8.00 19.34
C GLY A 43 18.84 -7.88 19.38
N GLU A 44 19.56 -8.99 19.43
CA GLU A 44 21.02 -8.99 19.53
C GLU A 44 21.70 -8.61 18.20
N THR A 45 21.05 -8.89 17.08
CA THR A 45 21.57 -8.66 15.72
C THR A 45 21.50 -7.19 15.32
N THR A 46 22.32 -6.81 14.33
CA THR A 46 22.37 -5.43 13.83
C THR A 46 21.35 -5.26 12.71
N PRO A 47 20.45 -4.26 12.79
CA PRO A 47 19.54 -3.94 11.69
C PRO A 47 20.29 -3.63 10.39
N LEU A 48 19.69 -3.96 9.25
CA LEU A 48 20.27 -3.67 7.94
C LEU A 48 19.20 -3.27 6.94
N ILE A 49 19.56 -2.36 6.03
CA ILE A 49 18.77 -1.96 4.87
C ILE A 49 19.67 -2.00 3.66
N THR A 50 19.23 -2.67 2.59
CA THR A 50 20.01 -2.79 1.35
C THR A 50 19.65 -1.72 0.33
N ALA A 51 18.41 -1.25 0.34
CA ALA A 51 17.92 -0.18 -0.51
C ALA A 51 16.84 0.63 0.23
N LEU A 52 16.92 1.94 0.10
CA LEU A 52 15.85 2.88 0.44
C LEU A 52 15.52 3.67 -0.83
N GLU A 53 14.27 3.57 -1.27
CA GLU A 53 13.81 4.21 -2.50
C GLU A 53 12.67 5.17 -2.19
N ILE A 54 12.81 6.42 -2.64
CA ILE A 54 11.78 7.46 -2.50
C ILE A 54 11.36 7.82 -3.92
N ARG A 55 10.09 7.55 -4.25
CA ARG A 55 9.50 7.81 -5.57
C ARG A 55 8.42 8.88 -5.41
N PRO A 56 8.58 10.08 -6.01
CA PRO A 56 7.51 11.08 -5.99
C PRO A 56 6.33 10.58 -6.83
N MET A 57 5.12 10.93 -6.39
CA MET A 57 3.87 10.62 -7.09
C MET A 57 2.99 11.85 -7.13
N ASP A 58 2.01 11.83 -8.03
CA ASP A 58 1.06 12.93 -8.17
C ASP A 58 0.15 13.05 -6.95
N ASN A 59 -0.08 14.29 -6.51
CA ASN A 59 -0.78 14.63 -5.27
C ASN A 59 -2.23 14.09 -5.21
N ASP A 60 -2.85 13.82 -6.35
CA ASP A 60 -4.25 13.40 -6.46
C ASP A 60 -4.42 11.87 -6.47
N THR A 61 -3.32 11.12 -6.29
CA THR A 61 -3.32 9.65 -6.28
C THR A 61 -3.21 9.08 -4.87
N TYR A 62 -3.85 7.94 -4.63
CA TYR A 62 -3.79 7.22 -3.35
C TYR A 62 -4.15 8.07 -2.11
N ILE A 63 -5.06 9.04 -2.28
CA ILE A 63 -5.56 9.86 -1.18
C ILE A 63 -6.41 9.01 -0.23
N THR A 64 -6.16 9.18 1.07
CA THR A 64 -6.89 8.56 2.17
C THR A 64 -7.62 9.61 3.00
N GLU A 65 -8.68 9.20 3.69
CA GLU A 65 -9.35 10.07 4.69
C GLU A 65 -8.46 10.33 5.91
N SER A 66 -7.62 9.36 6.27
CA SER A 66 -6.72 9.39 7.41
C SER A 66 -5.59 8.39 7.22
N GLY A 67 -4.43 8.68 7.82
CA GLY A 67 -3.27 7.79 7.80
C GLY A 67 -2.61 7.66 6.43
N SER A 68 -1.55 6.85 6.40
CA SER A 68 -0.82 6.47 5.19
C SER A 68 -1.27 5.09 4.70
N LEU A 69 -0.94 4.74 3.46
CA LEU A 69 -1.24 3.43 2.89
C LEU A 69 -0.01 2.54 2.96
N SER A 70 -0.06 1.47 3.74
CA SER A 70 0.94 0.40 3.74
C SER A 70 0.54 -0.68 2.74
N LEU A 71 1.45 -1.04 1.83
CA LEU A 71 1.16 -2.03 0.79
C LEU A 71 0.90 -3.41 1.43
N PHE A 72 -0.31 -3.92 1.25
CA PHE A 72 -0.64 -5.29 1.63
C PHE A 72 -0.44 -6.25 0.44
N SER A 73 -0.95 -5.90 -0.74
CA SER A 73 -0.80 -6.72 -1.95
C SER A 73 -0.99 -5.89 -3.21
N ARG A 74 -0.09 -6.00 -4.19
CA ARG A 74 -0.25 -5.41 -5.53
C ARG A 74 -0.06 -6.49 -6.57
N ARG A 75 -1.13 -6.82 -7.28
CA ARG A 75 -1.20 -8.00 -8.15
C ARG A 75 -1.77 -7.66 -9.51
N TYR A 76 -1.29 -8.39 -10.50
CA TYR A 76 -1.90 -8.46 -11.81
C TYR A 76 -2.18 -9.91 -12.17
N ASN A 77 -3.28 -10.13 -12.89
CA ASN A 77 -3.80 -11.47 -13.10
C ASN A 77 -3.13 -12.11 -14.32
N SER A 78 -2.09 -12.89 -14.06
CA SER A 78 -1.26 -13.56 -15.08
C SER A 78 -0.65 -14.85 -14.53
N GLN A 79 -0.49 -15.85 -15.39
CA GLN A 79 0.21 -17.11 -15.18
C GLN A 79 1.68 -17.06 -15.65
N SER A 80 2.12 -15.95 -16.25
CA SER A 80 3.41 -15.83 -16.93
C SER A 80 4.48 -15.15 -16.05
N GLU A 81 4.87 -13.92 -16.38
CA GLU A 81 5.97 -13.19 -15.76
C GLU A 81 5.81 -13.07 -14.23
N PRO A 82 6.85 -13.30 -13.42
CA PRO A 82 6.70 -13.33 -11.97
C PRO A 82 6.36 -11.95 -11.38
N TYR A 83 6.85 -10.88 -12.00
CA TYR A 83 6.54 -9.51 -11.59
C TYR A 83 6.77 -8.50 -12.73
N ILE A 84 6.14 -7.32 -12.60
CA ILE A 84 6.37 -6.14 -13.43
C ILE A 84 6.92 -5.04 -12.52
N ARG A 85 7.89 -4.26 -13.02
CA ARG A 85 8.50 -3.12 -12.33
C ARG A 85 9.02 -2.11 -13.37
N PHE A 86 9.85 -1.13 -12.98
CA PHE A 86 10.51 -0.25 -13.95
C PHE A 86 11.29 -1.06 -15.00
N PRO A 87 11.24 -0.69 -16.30
CA PRO A 87 10.66 0.52 -16.86
C PRO A 87 9.16 0.44 -17.24
N ASP A 88 8.50 -0.70 -17.03
CA ASP A 88 7.10 -0.89 -17.42
C ASP A 88 6.11 -0.20 -16.47
N ASP A 89 6.49 -0.02 -15.20
CA ASP A 89 5.81 0.83 -14.22
C ASP A 89 6.58 2.13 -14.03
N VAL A 90 5.97 3.27 -14.36
CA VAL A 90 6.61 4.59 -14.29
C VAL A 90 6.95 5.02 -12.86
N TYR A 91 6.20 4.51 -11.87
CA TYR A 91 6.42 4.75 -10.45
C TYR A 91 7.33 3.70 -9.79
N ASP A 92 7.89 2.78 -10.60
CA ASP A 92 8.75 1.68 -10.14
C ASP A 92 8.07 0.77 -9.10
N ARG A 93 6.73 0.71 -9.12
CA ARG A 93 5.96 -0.20 -8.28
C ARG A 93 6.13 -1.62 -8.76
N GLN A 94 6.28 -2.53 -7.81
CA GLN A 94 6.39 -3.95 -8.11
C GLN A 94 5.01 -4.60 -8.11
N TRP A 95 4.54 -5.04 -9.28
CA TRP A 95 3.33 -5.82 -9.44
C TRP A 95 3.66 -7.30 -9.50
N ILE A 96 3.10 -8.11 -8.62
CA ILE A 96 3.38 -9.56 -8.61
C ILE A 96 2.29 -10.30 -9.37
N ALA A 97 2.68 -11.24 -10.23
CA ALA A 97 1.69 -12.09 -10.89
C ALA A 97 0.90 -12.89 -9.86
N TYR A 98 -0.39 -13.03 -10.10
CA TYR A 98 -1.28 -13.81 -9.27
C TYR A 98 -2.31 -14.51 -10.14
N PHE A 99 -2.56 -15.79 -9.84
CA PHE A 99 -3.56 -16.56 -10.55
C PHE A 99 -4.06 -17.72 -9.70
N GLN A 100 -5.37 -17.98 -9.74
CA GLN A 100 -5.98 -19.12 -9.05
C GLN A 100 -6.31 -20.26 -10.01
N PRO A 101 -6.30 -21.53 -9.56
CA PRO A 101 -6.68 -22.68 -10.39
C PRO A 101 -8.09 -22.60 -10.98
N GLU A 102 -9.02 -21.95 -10.28
CA GLU A 102 -10.43 -21.82 -10.68
C GLU A 102 -10.66 -20.73 -11.74
N TRP A 103 -9.60 -20.02 -12.15
CA TRP A 103 -9.66 -18.93 -13.11
C TRP A 103 -9.15 -19.38 -14.48
N THR A 104 -9.58 -18.68 -15.52
CA THR A 104 -9.11 -18.78 -16.90
C THR A 104 -8.50 -17.45 -17.29
N GLN A 105 -7.27 -17.46 -17.83
CA GLN A 105 -6.60 -16.24 -18.25
C GLN A 105 -7.12 -15.79 -19.61
N LYS A 106 -7.34 -14.48 -19.75
CA LYS A 106 -7.61 -13.80 -21.02
C LYS A 106 -6.46 -12.86 -21.32
N ASN A 107 -6.10 -12.77 -22.60
CA ASN A 107 -4.93 -12.04 -23.07
C ASN A 107 -5.35 -11.16 -24.24
N THR A 108 -4.70 -10.02 -24.41
CA THR A 108 -4.77 -9.22 -25.63
C THR A 108 -3.40 -8.72 -26.04
N THR A 109 -3.19 -8.55 -27.33
CA THR A 109 -2.02 -7.84 -27.89
C THR A 109 -2.34 -6.38 -28.18
N SER A 110 -3.61 -5.98 -28.05
CA SER A 110 -4.04 -4.60 -28.27
C SER A 110 -3.69 -3.73 -27.07
N VAL A 111 -3.32 -2.48 -27.33
CA VAL A 111 -3.01 -1.52 -26.27
C VAL A 111 -4.29 -1.14 -25.52
N VAL A 112 -4.31 -1.38 -24.21
CA VAL A 112 -5.32 -0.83 -23.31
C VAL A 112 -4.98 0.64 -23.04
N ARG A 113 -5.91 1.54 -23.34
CA ARG A 113 -5.74 2.96 -23.05
C ARG A 113 -5.78 3.17 -21.54
N ASN A 114 -4.72 3.76 -21.03
CA ASN A 114 -4.58 4.08 -19.63
C ASN A 114 -4.57 5.60 -19.45
N ASN A 115 -5.70 6.14 -19.01
CA ASN A 115 -5.88 7.57 -18.72
C ASN A 115 -6.23 7.79 -17.23
N ASN A 116 -5.88 6.85 -16.36
CA ASN A 116 -6.10 6.99 -14.92
C ASN A 116 -4.85 7.59 -14.25
N ASP A 117 -5.02 8.19 -13.08
CA ASP A 117 -3.91 8.82 -12.36
C ASP A 117 -2.99 7.79 -11.68
N TYR A 118 -3.49 6.55 -11.47
CA TYR A 118 -2.71 5.47 -10.86
C TYR A 118 -1.70 4.80 -11.82
N GLU A 119 -1.79 5.04 -13.13
CA GLU A 119 -0.90 4.50 -14.17
C GLU A 119 -0.44 3.03 -14.01
N PRO A 120 -1.33 2.02 -13.82
CA PRO A 120 -0.90 0.62 -13.81
C PRO A 120 -0.23 0.24 -15.16
N PRO A 121 0.79 -0.62 -15.15
CA PRO A 121 1.56 -0.98 -16.33
C PRO A 121 0.68 -1.57 -17.44
N LYS A 122 1.00 -1.26 -18.69
CA LYS A 122 0.27 -1.82 -19.85
C LYS A 122 0.29 -3.35 -19.87
N SER A 123 1.38 -3.96 -19.42
CA SER A 123 1.53 -5.41 -19.27
C SER A 123 0.62 -6.01 -18.19
N ALA A 124 0.30 -5.26 -17.13
CA ALA A 124 -0.69 -5.67 -16.13
C ALA A 124 -2.12 -5.60 -16.67
N LEU A 125 -2.38 -4.71 -17.64
CA LEU A 125 -3.70 -4.52 -18.25
C LEU A 125 -3.96 -5.42 -19.46
N SER A 126 -2.91 -5.98 -20.09
CA SER A 126 -3.04 -6.85 -21.26
C SER A 126 -3.52 -8.27 -20.92
N THR A 127 -3.53 -8.62 -19.63
CA THR A 127 -4.07 -9.89 -19.13
C THR A 127 -5.21 -9.65 -18.17
N ALA A 128 -6.07 -10.66 -18.01
CA ALA A 128 -7.12 -10.65 -17.02
C ALA A 128 -7.50 -12.06 -16.58
N ALA A 129 -8.00 -12.19 -15.36
CA ALA A 129 -8.65 -13.39 -14.86
C ALA A 129 -10.16 -13.32 -15.07
N THR A 130 -10.75 -14.46 -15.42
CA THR A 130 -12.19 -14.71 -15.38
C THR A 130 -12.44 -16.05 -14.70
N PRO A 131 -13.53 -16.25 -13.95
CA PRO A 131 -13.92 -17.57 -13.45
C PRO A 131 -14.03 -18.59 -14.59
N THR A 132 -13.47 -19.79 -14.40
CA THR A 132 -13.59 -20.91 -15.34
C THR A 132 -15.03 -21.42 -15.42
N ASN A 133 -15.72 -21.45 -14.28
CA ASN A 133 -17.17 -21.64 -14.24
C ASN A 133 -17.86 -20.28 -14.47
N ALA A 134 -18.53 -20.13 -15.61
CA ALA A 134 -19.14 -18.86 -16.03
C ALA A 134 -20.23 -18.31 -15.09
N SER A 135 -20.77 -19.14 -14.20
CA SER A 135 -21.75 -18.74 -13.18
C SER A 135 -21.14 -18.50 -11.80
N ALA A 136 -19.86 -18.83 -11.61
CA ALA A 136 -19.16 -18.62 -10.34
C ALA A 136 -18.69 -17.16 -10.20
N PRO A 137 -18.60 -16.63 -8.98
CA PRO A 137 -17.97 -15.34 -8.74
C PRO A 137 -16.45 -15.41 -8.95
N LEU A 138 -15.83 -14.29 -9.32
CA LEU A 138 -14.38 -14.12 -9.16
C LEU A 138 -14.15 -13.59 -7.74
N THR A 139 -13.37 -14.31 -6.93
CA THR A 139 -13.23 -14.02 -5.50
C THR A 139 -11.77 -13.85 -5.12
N ILE A 140 -11.44 -12.72 -4.51
CA ILE A 140 -10.14 -12.42 -3.91
C ILE A 140 -10.33 -12.40 -2.40
N GLU A 141 -9.47 -13.12 -1.69
CA GLU A 141 -9.55 -13.21 -0.23
C GLU A 141 -8.18 -12.98 0.39
N TRP A 142 -8.18 -12.36 1.55
CA TRP A 142 -7.00 -12.20 2.37
C TRP A 142 -7.34 -12.23 3.85
N SER A 143 -6.38 -12.65 4.66
CA SER A 143 -6.52 -12.70 6.12
C SER A 143 -6.01 -11.41 6.73
N THR A 144 -6.59 -11.06 7.88
CA THR A 144 -6.11 -9.97 8.74
C THR A 144 -5.66 -10.55 10.08
N ASP A 145 -4.54 -10.04 10.58
CA ASP A 145 -4.01 -10.45 11.89
C ASP A 145 -4.72 -9.71 13.04
N ASN A 146 -5.28 -8.51 12.77
CA ASN A 146 -6.02 -7.71 13.76
C ASN A 146 -7.40 -7.31 13.18
N PRO A 147 -8.42 -8.17 13.26
CA PRO A 147 -9.70 -7.98 12.59
C PRO A 147 -10.50 -6.74 13.02
N GLU A 148 -10.21 -6.22 14.23
CA GLU A 148 -10.91 -5.08 14.82
C GLU A 148 -10.30 -3.74 14.40
N ASP A 149 -9.00 -3.70 14.11
CA ASP A 149 -8.23 -2.47 13.89
C ASP A 149 -7.74 -2.32 12.45
N ASP A 150 -7.58 -3.42 11.72
CA ASP A 150 -7.04 -3.38 10.36
C ASP A 150 -8.09 -2.90 9.36
N GLU A 151 -7.84 -1.71 8.83
CA GLU A 151 -8.63 -1.09 7.79
C GLU A 151 -7.92 -1.19 6.43
N TYR A 152 -8.68 -1.48 5.37
CA TYR A 152 -8.15 -1.70 4.04
C TYR A 152 -8.75 -0.77 2.99
N TYR A 153 -7.90 -0.31 2.07
CA TYR A 153 -8.30 0.28 0.79
C TYR A 153 -8.04 -0.70 -0.34
N LEU A 154 -8.94 -0.75 -1.31
CA LEU A 154 -8.84 -1.56 -2.50
C LEU A 154 -8.93 -0.70 -3.75
N PHE A 155 -8.02 -0.96 -4.68
CA PHE A 155 -8.00 -0.39 -6.03
C PHE A 155 -8.09 -1.56 -7.00
N THR A 156 -9.14 -1.57 -7.83
CA THR A 156 -9.37 -2.64 -8.81
C THR A 156 -9.36 -2.06 -10.21
N HIS A 157 -8.62 -2.71 -11.11
CA HIS A 157 -8.39 -2.25 -12.47
C HIS A 157 -9.05 -3.21 -13.46
N PHE A 158 -9.94 -2.66 -14.27
CA PHE A 158 -10.74 -3.39 -15.25
C PHE A 158 -10.53 -2.81 -16.64
N ALA A 159 -10.46 -3.66 -17.65
CA ALA A 159 -10.60 -3.30 -19.05
C ALA A 159 -11.19 -4.50 -19.79
N GLU A 160 -12.19 -4.29 -20.65
CA GLU A 160 -12.64 -5.37 -21.53
C GLU A 160 -11.59 -5.58 -22.62
N ILE A 161 -10.89 -6.71 -22.56
CA ILE A 161 -9.77 -7.06 -23.43
C ILE A 161 -10.15 -8.11 -24.49
N GLN A 162 -11.35 -8.69 -24.39
CA GLN A 162 -11.91 -9.61 -25.37
C GLN A 162 -12.74 -8.86 -26.42
N GLU A 163 -12.80 -9.40 -27.63
CA GLU A 163 -13.77 -8.97 -28.63
C GLU A 163 -15.12 -9.60 -28.29
N LEU A 164 -16.11 -8.78 -27.93
CA LEU A 164 -17.45 -9.26 -27.62
C LEU A 164 -18.32 -9.25 -28.88
N GLN A 165 -19.08 -10.33 -29.10
CA GLN A 165 -20.09 -10.38 -30.14
C GLN A 165 -21.28 -9.46 -29.81
N SER A 166 -22.10 -9.11 -30.80
CA SER A 166 -23.25 -8.21 -30.61
C SER A 166 -24.30 -8.71 -29.60
N ASN A 167 -24.33 -10.01 -29.32
CA ASN A 167 -25.19 -10.65 -28.32
C ASN A 167 -24.45 -10.96 -27.01
N GLU A 168 -23.18 -10.60 -26.89
CA GLU A 168 -22.38 -10.80 -25.69
C GLU A 168 -22.29 -9.52 -24.87
N THR A 169 -22.48 -9.67 -23.57
CA THR A 169 -22.42 -8.58 -22.60
C THR A 169 -21.61 -9.04 -21.40
N ARG A 170 -20.77 -8.16 -20.87
CA ARG A 170 -20.11 -8.35 -19.59
C ARG A 170 -20.53 -7.26 -18.62
N GLU A 171 -21.28 -7.65 -17.60
CA GLU A 171 -21.68 -6.78 -16.51
C GLU A 171 -21.65 -7.56 -15.19
N PHE A 172 -21.12 -6.93 -14.15
CA PHE A 172 -21.03 -7.55 -12.83
C PHE A 172 -21.14 -6.52 -11.71
N ASN A 173 -21.50 -7.03 -10.52
CA ASN A 173 -21.54 -6.29 -9.29
C ASN A 173 -20.36 -6.71 -8.40
N MET A 174 -19.87 -5.78 -7.61
CA MET A 174 -18.76 -5.95 -6.68
C MET A 174 -19.32 -6.01 -5.26
N PHE A 175 -18.86 -6.99 -4.49
CA PHE A 175 -19.26 -7.18 -3.10
C PHE A 175 -18.02 -7.23 -2.21
N TRP A 176 -18.11 -6.58 -1.05
CA TRP A 176 -17.11 -6.64 0.00
C TRP A 176 -17.72 -7.34 1.21
N ASN A 177 -17.16 -8.46 1.63
CA ASN A 177 -17.69 -9.27 2.75
C ASN A 177 -19.19 -9.55 2.62
N ARG A 178 -19.65 -9.89 1.40
CA ARG A 178 -21.05 -10.16 1.03
C ARG A 178 -21.97 -8.94 0.97
N GLU A 179 -21.48 -7.75 1.34
CA GLU A 179 -22.24 -6.51 1.21
C GLU A 179 -22.02 -5.86 -0.16
N PRO A 180 -23.06 -5.29 -0.78
CA PRO A 180 -22.93 -4.57 -2.04
C PRO A 180 -21.94 -3.41 -1.91
N TYR A 181 -20.92 -3.39 -2.76
CA TYR A 181 -19.84 -2.41 -2.69
C TYR A 181 -19.89 -1.43 -3.87
N TYR A 182 -19.96 -1.95 -5.09
CA TYR A 182 -20.05 -1.13 -6.30
C TYR A 182 -20.75 -1.93 -7.41
N GLY A 183 -21.50 -1.26 -8.26
CA GLY A 183 -22.04 -1.87 -9.48
C GLY A 183 -23.43 -1.36 -9.82
N PRO A 184 -23.96 -1.79 -10.98
CA PRO A 184 -23.28 -2.66 -11.94
C PRO A 184 -22.10 -1.96 -12.66
N LEU A 185 -21.08 -2.74 -13.04
CA LEU A 185 -19.97 -2.30 -13.87
C LEU A 185 -19.98 -3.04 -15.21
N THR A 186 -19.95 -2.28 -16.31
CA THR A 186 -19.64 -2.77 -17.66
C THR A 186 -18.28 -2.24 -18.08
N PRO A 187 -17.20 -3.06 -18.05
CA PRO A 187 -15.88 -2.60 -18.43
C PRO A 187 -15.84 -2.11 -19.88
N THR A 188 -15.16 -0.99 -20.12
CA THR A 188 -15.03 -0.44 -21.47
C THR A 188 -13.96 -1.18 -22.27
N LYS A 189 -14.22 -1.43 -23.56
CA LYS A 189 -13.27 -2.11 -24.44
C LYS A 189 -11.95 -1.34 -24.56
N LEU A 190 -10.85 -1.98 -24.17
CA LEU A 190 -9.48 -1.47 -24.22
C LEU A 190 -9.33 -0.07 -23.59
N VAL A 191 -10.10 0.20 -22.54
CA VAL A 191 -9.99 1.41 -21.72
C VAL A 191 -10.05 0.99 -20.27
N ILE A 192 -9.10 1.46 -19.47
CA ILE A 192 -9.10 1.16 -18.05
C ILE A 192 -10.28 1.85 -17.34
N ASN A 193 -10.90 1.10 -16.43
CA ASN A 193 -11.79 1.59 -15.40
C ASN A 193 -11.18 1.16 -14.06
N THR A 194 -10.78 2.13 -13.23
CA THR A 194 -10.29 1.86 -11.88
C THR A 194 -11.36 2.21 -10.87
N ILE A 195 -11.69 1.26 -10.00
CA ILE A 195 -12.62 1.46 -8.90
C ILE A 195 -11.82 1.42 -7.60
N GLN A 196 -11.78 2.56 -6.91
CA GLN A 196 -11.18 2.76 -5.59
C GLN A 196 -12.25 2.63 -4.48
N SER A 197 -11.84 2.18 -3.30
CA SER A 197 -12.64 2.29 -2.06
C SER A 197 -12.91 3.72 -1.65
N ARG A 198 -14.19 4.01 -1.39
CA ARG A 198 -14.64 5.34 -0.93
C ARG A 198 -14.12 5.67 0.47
N SER A 199 -14.03 4.65 1.31
CA SER A 199 -13.53 4.69 2.68
C SER A 199 -12.75 3.41 2.95
N ALA A 200 -11.99 3.39 4.03
CA ALA A 200 -11.32 2.18 4.49
C ALA A 200 -12.36 1.19 5.05
N GLU A 201 -12.16 -0.10 4.82
CA GLU A 201 -13.07 -1.16 5.27
C GLU A 201 -12.37 -2.14 6.23
N THR A 202 -13.07 -2.53 7.29
CA THR A 202 -12.60 -3.56 8.24
C THR A 202 -13.11 -4.95 7.86
N CYS A 203 -12.43 -5.98 8.35
CA CYS A 203 -12.81 -7.37 8.13
C CYS A 203 -12.88 -8.14 9.45
N ARG A 204 -13.95 -7.86 10.21
CA ARG A 204 -14.15 -8.34 11.59
C ARG A 204 -14.13 -9.86 11.76
N GLU A 205 -14.38 -10.62 10.69
CA GLU A 205 -14.33 -12.09 10.72
C GLU A 205 -12.90 -12.66 10.54
N GLY A 206 -11.87 -11.81 10.57
CA GLY A 206 -10.46 -12.21 10.37
C GLY A 206 -10.10 -12.52 8.92
N LYS A 207 -11.05 -12.39 8.01
CA LYS A 207 -10.90 -12.63 6.59
C LYS A 207 -11.70 -11.60 5.81
N CYS A 208 -11.05 -10.95 4.86
CA CYS A 208 -11.69 -10.13 3.86
C CYS A 208 -12.01 -10.96 2.62
N SER A 209 -13.14 -10.66 1.99
CA SER A 209 -13.56 -11.27 0.72
C SER A 209 -14.08 -10.19 -0.21
N PHE A 210 -13.42 -10.05 -1.36
CA PHE A 210 -13.85 -9.18 -2.44
C PHE A 210 -14.32 -10.04 -3.61
N GLN A 211 -15.59 -9.90 -4.00
CA GLN A 211 -16.22 -10.74 -5.00
C GLN A 211 -16.79 -9.94 -6.17
N LEU A 212 -16.55 -10.44 -7.38
CA LEU A 212 -17.21 -9.99 -8.59
C LEU A 212 -18.28 -11.02 -8.96
N ILE A 213 -19.54 -10.57 -9.04
CA ILE A 213 -20.69 -11.42 -9.32
C ILE A 213 -21.36 -10.97 -10.61
N LYS A 214 -21.43 -11.90 -11.58
CA LYS A 214 -22.12 -11.71 -12.86
C LYS A 214 -23.55 -11.21 -12.65
N SER A 215 -23.95 -10.17 -13.38
CA SER A 215 -25.33 -9.69 -13.35
C SER A 215 -26.28 -10.57 -14.18
N ASN A 216 -27.58 -10.43 -13.96
CA ASN A 216 -28.59 -11.21 -14.67
C ASN A 216 -28.66 -10.91 -16.18
N ILE A 217 -28.19 -9.73 -16.61
CA ILE A 217 -28.19 -9.33 -18.03
C ILE A 217 -26.86 -9.66 -18.73
N SER A 218 -25.84 -10.04 -17.97
CA SER A 218 -24.53 -10.40 -18.50
C SER A 218 -24.58 -11.79 -19.11
N THR A 219 -24.01 -11.97 -20.30
CA THR A 219 -23.81 -13.31 -20.87
C THR A 219 -22.45 -13.89 -20.45
N LEU A 220 -21.47 -13.04 -20.18
CA LEU A 220 -20.12 -13.42 -19.80
C LEU A 220 -19.88 -13.33 -18.29
N PRO A 221 -18.96 -14.13 -17.72
CA PRO A 221 -18.50 -14.02 -16.34
C PRO A 221 -17.81 -12.66 -16.04
N PRO A 222 -17.55 -12.29 -14.78
CA PRO A 222 -16.73 -11.13 -14.48
C PRO A 222 -15.29 -11.28 -14.97
N LEU A 223 -14.58 -10.16 -15.11
CA LEU A 223 -13.19 -10.11 -15.53
C LEU A 223 -12.43 -9.10 -14.65
N LEU A 224 -11.18 -9.39 -14.31
CA LEU A 224 -10.32 -8.50 -13.52
C LEU A 224 -8.89 -8.51 -14.08
N ASN A 225 -8.33 -7.35 -14.37
CA ASN A 225 -6.96 -7.24 -14.91
C ASN A 225 -5.93 -7.20 -13.77
N ALA A 226 -6.11 -6.28 -12.83
CA ALA A 226 -5.17 -6.09 -11.72
C ALA A 226 -5.86 -5.50 -10.49
N PHE A 227 -5.22 -5.60 -9.33
CA PHE A 227 -5.73 -5.04 -8.09
C PHE A 227 -4.60 -4.68 -7.11
N GLU A 228 -4.90 -3.72 -6.23
CA GLU A 228 -4.03 -3.29 -5.15
C GLU A 228 -4.82 -3.23 -3.86
N ILE A 229 -4.25 -3.77 -2.79
CA ILE A 229 -4.80 -3.77 -1.43
C ILE A 229 -3.77 -3.07 -0.56
N PHE A 230 -4.23 -2.07 0.17
CA PHE A 230 -3.44 -1.34 1.15
C PHE A 230 -4.09 -1.45 2.51
N LYS A 231 -3.27 -1.54 3.54
CA LYS A 231 -3.67 -1.39 4.93
C LYS A 231 -3.44 0.05 5.37
N VAL A 232 -4.37 0.63 6.11
CA VAL A 232 -4.17 1.95 6.72
C VAL A 232 -3.13 1.84 7.85
N ILE A 233 -2.18 2.76 7.86
CA ILE A 233 -1.22 2.91 8.95
C ILE A 233 -1.23 4.33 9.48
N GLN A 234 -1.29 4.47 10.81
CA GLN A 234 -1.35 5.76 11.48
C GLN A 234 0.01 6.12 12.06
N PHE A 235 0.38 7.40 11.94
CA PHE A 235 1.60 7.97 12.52
C PHE A 235 1.22 9.13 13.46
N PRO A 236 0.56 8.83 14.60
CA PRO A 236 -0.07 9.85 15.46
C PRO A 236 0.92 10.71 16.25
N GLN A 237 2.16 10.25 16.43
CA GLN A 237 3.17 10.94 17.19
C GLN A 237 3.84 12.03 16.37
N ALA A 238 3.65 13.28 16.80
CA ALA A 238 4.32 14.43 16.23
C ALA A 238 5.83 14.39 16.56
N GLU A 239 6.64 14.75 15.56
CA GLU A 239 8.07 15.01 15.72
C GLU A 239 8.32 16.23 16.62
N THR A 240 9.50 16.28 17.23
CA THR A 240 10.00 17.46 17.96
C THR A 240 10.00 18.66 17.02
N ASP A 241 9.72 19.84 17.57
CA ASP A 241 9.67 21.07 16.77
C ASP A 241 10.93 21.25 15.90
N ASP A 242 10.72 21.41 14.60
CA ASP A 242 11.78 21.45 13.58
C ASP A 242 12.87 22.50 13.89
N ASN A 243 12.52 23.65 14.47
CA ASN A 243 13.49 24.68 14.80
C ASN A 243 14.39 24.26 15.97
N GLU A 244 13.83 23.54 16.93
CA GLU A 244 14.58 23.03 18.08
C GLU A 244 15.48 21.86 17.67
N VAL A 245 14.99 20.97 16.79
CA VAL A 245 15.81 19.92 16.17
C VAL A 245 16.99 20.54 15.41
N ALA A 246 16.74 21.57 14.60
CA ALA A 246 17.81 22.28 13.89
C ALA A 246 18.81 22.93 14.84
N THR A 247 18.33 23.52 15.95
CA THR A 247 19.17 24.16 16.96
C THR A 247 20.06 23.16 17.67
N ILE A 248 19.52 22.03 18.14
CA ILE A 248 20.31 21.03 18.87
C ILE A 248 21.34 20.34 17.97
N LYS A 249 21.00 20.05 16.70
CA LYS A 249 21.95 19.52 15.70
C LYS A 249 23.07 20.51 15.39
N ASN A 250 22.79 21.82 15.39
CA ASN A 250 23.82 22.84 15.24
C ASN A 250 24.77 22.87 16.46
N ILE A 251 24.25 22.75 17.68
CA ILE A 251 25.07 22.62 18.89
C ILE A 251 25.94 21.36 18.82
N GLU A 252 25.36 20.22 18.46
CA GLU A 252 26.09 18.95 18.27
C GLU A 252 27.29 19.13 17.33
N ALA A 253 27.04 19.71 16.16
CA ALA A 253 28.06 19.96 15.15
C ALA A 253 29.12 20.98 15.61
N THR A 254 28.71 22.09 16.25
CA THR A 254 29.60 23.16 16.72
C THR A 254 30.56 22.68 17.79
N TYR A 255 30.08 21.85 18.71
CA TYR A 255 30.88 21.34 19.83
C TYR A 255 31.48 19.95 19.56
N VAL A 256 31.30 19.40 18.36
CA VAL A 256 31.79 18.08 17.94
C VAL A 256 31.39 17.00 18.94
N LEU A 257 30.14 17.06 19.40
CA LEU A 257 29.59 16.06 20.31
C LEU A 257 29.41 14.75 19.54
N SER A 258 29.92 13.66 20.10
CA SER A 258 29.79 12.32 19.52
C SER A 258 29.01 11.43 20.49
N ARG A 259 27.69 11.58 20.51
CA ARG A 259 26.79 10.78 21.34
C ARG A 259 26.08 9.74 20.48
N ILE A 260 26.35 8.46 20.76
CA ILE A 260 25.80 7.35 19.97
C ILE A 260 24.27 7.33 19.98
N ASN A 261 23.66 7.76 21.09
CA ASN A 261 22.21 7.79 21.28
C ASN A 261 21.52 9.01 20.62
N TRP A 262 22.26 9.98 20.09
CA TRP A 262 21.69 11.13 19.38
C TRP A 262 21.35 10.76 17.93
N GLN A 263 20.34 9.90 17.76
CA GLN A 263 19.85 9.41 16.47
C GLN A 263 18.34 9.57 16.39
N GLY A 264 17.82 9.87 15.19
CA GLY A 264 16.39 10.08 14.98
C GLY A 264 15.88 11.39 15.59
N ASP A 265 14.67 11.34 16.14
CA ASP A 265 14.04 12.46 16.82
C ASP A 265 14.58 12.63 18.25
N PRO A 266 14.89 13.86 18.69
CA PRO A 266 15.55 14.08 19.97
C PRO A 266 14.69 13.81 21.21
N CYS A 267 13.38 13.91 21.11
CA CYS A 267 12.47 13.78 22.26
C CYS A 267 11.62 12.52 22.23
N VAL A 268 11.30 11.98 21.04
CA VAL A 268 10.31 10.91 20.88
C VAL A 268 10.77 9.78 19.94
N PRO A 269 10.33 8.53 20.17
CA PRO A 269 9.57 8.07 21.33
C PRO A 269 10.43 8.16 22.60
N ARG A 270 9.79 8.30 23.78
CA ARG A 270 10.50 8.55 25.06
C ARG A 270 11.59 7.53 25.38
N GLU A 271 11.41 6.30 24.92
CA GLU A 271 12.36 5.19 25.08
C GLU A 271 13.68 5.43 24.34
N PHE A 272 13.67 6.25 23.29
CA PHE A 272 14.83 6.61 22.46
C PHE A 272 15.17 8.10 22.56
N MET A 273 14.62 8.82 23.54
CA MET A 273 14.96 10.22 23.80
C MET A 273 16.46 10.38 23.98
N TRP A 274 17.01 11.43 23.39
CA TRP A 274 18.44 11.71 23.42
C TRP A 274 18.95 11.93 24.84
N ASP A 275 20.04 11.25 25.18
CA ASP A 275 20.70 11.38 26.48
C ASP A 275 21.08 12.84 26.77
N ALA A 276 20.88 13.26 28.02
CA ALA A 276 21.08 14.61 28.55
C ALA A 276 20.14 15.71 28.01
N LEU A 277 19.16 15.38 27.16
CA LEU A 277 18.06 16.30 26.90
C LEU A 277 16.95 16.13 27.94
N ASN A 278 16.31 17.23 28.30
CA ASN A 278 14.96 17.19 28.85
C ASN A 278 13.99 17.74 27.81
N CYS A 279 12.88 17.04 27.63
CA CYS A 279 11.82 17.48 26.74
C CYS A 279 10.48 17.61 27.47
N SER A 280 9.72 18.63 27.10
CA SER A 280 8.30 18.77 27.43
C SER A 280 7.47 18.07 26.36
N ILE A 281 6.75 17.03 26.77
CA ILE A 281 5.85 16.24 25.90
C ILE A 281 4.46 16.31 26.52
N THR A 282 3.57 17.08 25.91
CA THR A 282 2.23 17.39 26.44
C THR A 282 1.13 16.47 25.89
N ALA A 283 1.16 16.20 24.59
CA ALA A 283 0.23 15.31 23.89
C ALA A 283 0.91 14.65 22.70
N ILE A 284 0.39 13.49 22.25
CA ILE A 284 0.99 12.71 21.16
C ILE A 284 1.03 13.48 19.84
N SER A 285 -0.02 14.25 19.55
CA SER A 285 -0.18 15.04 18.33
C SER A 285 0.40 16.45 18.41
N THR A 286 1.08 16.80 19.51
CA THR A 286 1.70 18.11 19.69
C THR A 286 3.22 17.96 19.65
N PRO A 287 3.94 18.74 18.81
CA PRO A 287 5.39 18.68 18.74
C PRO A 287 6.03 18.84 20.12
N PRO A 288 6.85 17.86 20.58
CA PRO A 288 7.68 18.00 21.76
C PRO A 288 8.60 19.22 21.71
N ARG A 289 8.98 19.71 22.89
CA ARG A 289 9.87 20.86 23.07
C ARG A 289 11.07 20.50 23.93
N ILE A 290 12.29 20.81 23.51
CA ILE A 290 13.52 20.67 24.28
C ILE A 290 13.56 21.80 25.33
N THR A 291 13.59 21.43 26.62
CA THR A 291 13.62 22.38 27.72
C THR A 291 15.02 22.61 28.29
N SER A 292 15.94 21.65 28.12
CA SER A 292 17.35 21.80 28.53
C SER A 292 18.27 20.78 27.85
N LEU A 293 19.56 21.11 27.79
CA LEU A 293 20.72 20.27 27.48
C LEU A 293 21.73 20.32 28.63
#